data_AF-A0A943RUR2-F1
#
_entry.id   AF-A0A943RUR2-F1
#
_cell.length_a   1.000
_cell.length_b   1.000
_cell.length_c   1.000
_cell.angle_alpha   90.00
_cell.angle_beta   90.00
_cell.angle_gamma   90.00
#
_symmetry.space_group_name_H-M   'P 1'
#
loop_
_entity.id
_entity.type
_entity.pdbx_description
1 polymer ?
#
loop_
_entity_poly.entity_id
_entity_poly.type
_entity_poly.pdbx_seq_one_letter_code
_entity_poly.pdbx_strand_id
1 'polypeptide(L)'
;MSVFLTSLQNVLPIILIIVLGYVLRKINWLNETFAGQASKLIMNVALPASIFVAVLKNLSLDQLLQLGPSVLIAAISFTLSYAAGFLVINVFRVQPGRRGLMLNTFANANTIFIGMPLNLALFGEHAVPYFLVYYIMNTISTWA
;
A
#
# COMPACT_ATOMS: atom_id res chain seq x y z
N MET A 1 17.20 5.42 19.57
CA MET A 1 18.20 4.77 18.70
C MET A 1 17.73 3.40 18.21
N SER A 2 17.11 2.56 19.05
CA SER A 2 16.56 1.26 18.65
C SER A 2 15.52 1.36 17.52
N VAL A 3 14.53 2.25 17.63
CA VAL A 3 13.45 2.36 16.63
C VAL A 3 13.97 2.67 15.22
N PHE A 4 14.94 3.59 15.09
CA PHE A 4 15.52 3.92 13.78
C PHE A 4 16.24 2.71 13.15
N LEU A 5 17.04 1.99 13.94
CA LEU A 5 17.72 0.77 13.48
C LEU A 5 16.72 -0.33 13.12
N THR A 6 15.66 -0.51 13.91
CA THR A 6 14.58 -1.47 13.64
C THR A 6 13.84 -1.11 12.35
N SER A 7 13.49 0.16 12.13
CA SER A 7 12.86 0.61 10.88
C SER A 7 13.77 0.37 9.68
N LEU A 8 15.07 0.67 9.80
CA LEU A 8 16.04 0.41 8.73
C LEU A 8 16.16 -1.08 8.42
N GLN A 9 16.21 -1.93 9.45
CA GLN A 9 16.28 -3.37 9.32
C GLN A 9 15.03 -3.97 8.66
N ASN A 10 13.86 -3.37 8.85
CA ASN A 10 12.61 -3.83 8.24
C ASN A 10 12.43 -3.33 6.79
N VAL A 11 13.01 -2.19 6.43
CA VAL A 11 12.98 -1.65 5.05
C VAL A 11 14.06 -2.28 4.16
N LEU A 12 15.22 -2.61 4.72
CA LEU A 12 16.36 -3.14 3.96
C LEU A 12 16.02 -4.40 3.13
N PRO A 13 15.28 -5.40 3.63
CA PRO A 13 14.86 -6.56 2.83
C PRO A 13 14.08 -6.18 1.57
N ILE A 14 13.20 -5.18 1.65
CA ILE A 14 12.40 -4.71 0.51
C ILE A 14 13.33 -4.12 -0.56
N ILE A 15 14.30 -3.29 -0.15
CA ILE A 15 15.29 -2.71 -1.06
C ILE A 15 16.10 -3.83 -1.74
N LEU A 16 16.56 -4.82 -0.97
CA LEU A 16 17.32 -5.95 -1.52
C LEU A 16 16.51 -6.76 -2.52
N ILE A 17 15.22 -7.01 -2.27
CA ILE A 17 14.33 -7.71 -3.22
C ILE A 17 14.15 -6.90 -4.51
N ILE A 18 14.00 -5.57 -4.42
CA ILE A 18 13.90 -4.70 -5.60
C ILE A 18 15.18 -4.77 -6.43
N VAL A 19 16.35 -4.65 -5.78
CA VAL A 19 17.66 -4.74 -6.44
C VAL A 19 17.84 -6.10 -7.09
N LEU A 20 17.47 -7.19 -6.39
CA LEU A 20 17.51 -8.53 -6.93
C LEU A 20 16.64 -8.63 -8.19
N GLY A 21 15.38 -8.19 -8.14
CA GLY A 21 14.48 -8.19 -9.30
C GLY A 21 15.06 -7.43 -10.50
N TYR A 22 15.70 -6.30 -10.26
CA TYR A 22 16.39 -5.53 -11.30
C TYR A 22 17.58 -6.29 -11.90
N VAL A 23 18.43 -6.91 -11.07
CA VAL A 23 19.58 -7.71 -11.53
C VAL A 23 19.09 -8.93 -12.32
N LEU A 24 18.08 -9.65 -11.83
CA LEU A 24 17.47 -10.79 -12.49
C LEU A 24 16.90 -10.45 -13.86
N ARG A 25 16.33 -9.25 -14.01
CA ARG A 25 15.92 -8.72 -15.31
C ARG A 25 17.12 -8.40 -16.19
N LYS A 26 18.16 -7.76 -15.65
CA LYS A 26 19.36 -7.37 -16.41
C LYS A 26 20.10 -8.57 -16.99
N ILE A 27 20.12 -9.71 -16.31
CA ILE A 27 20.73 -10.96 -16.80
C ILE A 27 19.79 -11.79 -17.70
N ASN A 28 18.64 -11.23 -18.10
CA ASN A 28 17.60 -11.90 -18.89
C ASN A 28 17.05 -13.19 -18.27
N TRP A 29 17.14 -13.35 -16.95
CA TRP A 29 16.47 -14.47 -16.27
C TRP A 29 14.96 -14.20 -16.14
N LEU A 30 14.56 -12.95 -15.95
CA LEU A 30 13.16 -12.53 -15.98
C LEU A 30 12.82 -11.85 -17.31
N ASN A 31 11.84 -12.39 -18.02
CA ASN A 31 11.38 -11.86 -19.31
C ASN A 31 10.61 -10.54 -19.19
N GLU A 32 10.45 -9.85 -20.32
CA GLU A 32 9.70 -8.59 -20.48
C GLU A 32 8.28 -8.64 -19.93
N THR A 33 7.64 -9.78 -20.11
CA THR A 33 6.26 -10.04 -19.74
C THR A 33 6.07 -10.44 -18.27
N PHE A 34 7.15 -10.78 -17.56
CA PHE A 34 7.06 -11.33 -16.20
C PHE A 34 6.37 -10.38 -15.22
N ALA A 35 6.75 -9.10 -15.22
CA ALA A 35 6.14 -8.11 -14.33
C ALA A 35 4.63 -7.97 -14.56
N GLY A 36 4.20 -7.99 -15.83
CA GLY A 36 2.78 -7.95 -16.18
C GLY A 36 2.02 -9.21 -15.77
N GLN A 37 2.62 -10.39 -15.94
CA GLN A 37 2.04 -11.66 -15.52
C GLN A 37 1.94 -11.76 -13.98
N ALA A 38 2.98 -11.37 -13.27
CA ALA A 38 3.00 -11.32 -11.81
C ALA A 38 1.93 -10.35 -11.27
N SER A 39 1.82 -9.15 -11.87
CA SER A 39 0.78 -8.18 -11.50
C SER A 39 -0.63 -8.75 -11.72
N LYS A 40 -0.90 -9.39 -12.86
CA LYS A 40 -2.20 -10.05 -13.12
C LYS A 40 -2.51 -11.12 -12.08
N LEU A 41 -1.53 -11.95 -11.72
CA LEU A 41 -1.71 -12.99 -10.69
C LEU A 41 -2.04 -12.36 -9.33
N ILE A 42 -1.33 -11.32 -8.94
CA ILE A 42 -1.53 -10.63 -7.67
C ILE A 42 -2.91 -9.98 -7.64
N MET A 43 -3.26 -9.21 -8.66
CA MET A 43 -4.51 -8.44 -8.70
C MET A 43 -5.74 -9.33 -8.83
N ASN A 44 -5.67 -10.40 -9.64
CA ASN A 44 -6.86 -11.20 -9.96
C ASN A 44 -7.03 -12.42 -9.06
N VAL A 45 -5.98 -12.87 -8.37
CA VAL A 45 -6.02 -14.11 -7.57
C VAL A 45 -5.60 -13.85 -6.13
N ALA A 46 -4.37 -13.39 -5.92
CA ALA A 46 -3.81 -13.29 -4.56
C ALA A 46 -4.56 -12.27 -3.70
N LEU A 47 -4.90 -11.11 -4.27
CA LEU A 47 -5.63 -10.06 -3.56
C LEU A 47 -7.06 -10.47 -3.19
N PRO A 48 -7.92 -10.93 -4.13
CA PRO A 48 -9.25 -11.44 -3.77
C PRO A 48 -9.20 -12.55 -2.73
N ALA A 49 -8.26 -13.50 -2.86
CA ALA A 49 -8.09 -14.57 -1.89
C ALA A 49 -7.69 -14.04 -0.50
N SER A 50 -6.79 -13.05 -0.45
CA SER A 50 -6.36 -12.41 0.81
C SER A 50 -7.52 -11.68 1.49
N ILE A 51 -8.35 -10.95 0.73
CA ILE A 51 -9.56 -10.31 1.24
C ILE A 51 -10.53 -11.36 1.78
N PHE A 52 -10.79 -12.43 1.03
CA PHE A 52 -11.69 -13.50 1.44
C PHE A 52 -11.23 -14.19 2.73
N VAL A 53 -9.95 -14.54 2.83
CA VAL A 53 -9.37 -15.13 4.04
C VAL A 53 -9.45 -14.18 5.22
N ALA A 54 -9.18 -12.89 5.02
CA ALA A 54 -9.28 -11.90 6.09
C ALA A 54 -10.72 -11.69 6.54
N VAL A 55 -11.68 -11.70 5.62
CA VAL A 55 -13.11 -11.66 5.93
C VAL A 55 -13.47 -12.90 6.75
N LEU A 56 -13.13 -14.11 6.30
CA LEU A 56 -13.46 -15.34 7.02
C LEU A 56 -12.82 -15.44 8.42
N LYS A 57 -11.56 -14.99 8.57
CA LYS A 57 -10.85 -15.06 9.85
C LYS A 57 -11.25 -13.95 10.82
N ASN A 58 -11.75 -12.81 10.33
CA ASN A 58 -11.97 -11.62 11.14
C ASN A 58 -13.42 -11.06 11.13
N LEU A 59 -14.38 -11.71 10.46
CA LEU A 59 -15.81 -11.41 10.60
C LEU A 59 -16.44 -12.24 11.73
N SER A 60 -16.16 -11.83 12.96
CA SER A 60 -17.20 -11.86 13.99
C SER A 60 -17.78 -10.45 14.13
N LEU A 61 -19.06 -10.33 14.48
CA LEU A 61 -19.74 -9.03 14.57
C LEU A 61 -19.01 -8.08 15.55
N ASP A 62 -18.43 -8.62 16.62
CA ASP A 62 -17.60 -7.88 17.58
C ASP A 62 -16.28 -7.39 16.97
N GLN A 63 -15.62 -8.18 16.13
CA GLN A 63 -14.36 -7.77 15.46
C GLN A 63 -14.61 -6.73 14.36
N LEU A 64 -15.74 -6.81 13.65
CA LEU A 64 -16.16 -5.76 12.72
C LEU A 64 -16.39 -4.41 13.42
N LEU A 65 -17.02 -4.42 14.59
CA LEU A 65 -17.20 -3.21 15.40
C LEU A 65 -15.86 -2.66 15.91
N GLN A 66 -14.90 -3.53 16.25
CA GLN A 66 -13.53 -3.13 16.60
C GLN A 66 -12.73 -2.55 15.42
N LEU A 67 -13.08 -2.89 14.18
CA LEU A 67 -12.51 -2.30 12.97
C LEU A 67 -13.15 -0.95 12.60
N GLY A 68 -14.32 -0.62 13.14
CA GLY A 68 -14.98 0.69 12.91
C GLY A 68 -14.08 1.90 13.14
N PRO A 69 -13.34 1.98 14.27
CA PRO A 69 -12.36 3.04 14.50
C PRO A 69 -11.24 3.08 13.43
N SER A 70 -10.82 1.93 12.90
CA SER A 70 -9.78 1.86 11.87
C SER A 70 -10.21 2.43 10.52
N VAL A 71 -11.50 2.32 10.19
CA VAL A 71 -12.12 2.98 9.03
C VAL A 71 -12.01 4.49 9.16
N LEU A 72 -12.31 5.04 10.34
CA LEU A 72 -12.21 6.46 10.61
C LEU A 72 -10.76 6.95 10.56
N ILE A 73 -9.82 6.20 11.15
CA ILE A 73 -8.38 6.49 11.08
C ILE A 73 -7.90 6.49 9.63
N ALA A 74 -8.32 5.52 8.82
CA ALA A 74 -8.00 5.47 7.40
C ALA A 74 -8.55 6.71 6.67
N ALA A 75 -9.83 7.05 6.88
CA ALA A 75 -10.46 8.23 6.28
C ALA A 75 -9.71 9.52 6.63
N ILE A 76 -9.38 9.72 7.91
CA ILE A 76 -8.58 10.88 8.37
C ILE A 76 -7.21 10.90 7.68
N SER A 77 -6.56 9.74 7.58
CA SER A 77 -5.25 9.62 6.92
C SER A 77 -5.30 10.03 5.44
N PHE A 78 -6.35 9.62 4.71
CA PHE A 78 -6.58 10.06 3.34
C PHE A 78 -6.84 11.57 3.27
N THR A 79 -7.74 12.10 4.10
CA THR A 79 -8.04 13.54 4.14
C THR A 79 -6.77 14.37 4.39
N LEU A 80 -5.94 13.97 5.35
CA LEU A 80 -4.67 14.65 5.64
C LEU A 80 -3.69 14.55 4.46
N SER A 81 -3.64 13.41 3.78
CA SER A 81 -2.76 13.22 2.62
C SER A 81 -3.18 14.09 1.44
N TYR A 82 -4.49 14.21 1.17
CA TYR A 82 -5.01 15.15 0.17
C TYR A 82 -4.78 16.61 0.56
N ALA A 83 -4.98 16.97 1.82
CA ALA A 83 -4.71 18.32 2.31
C ALA A 83 -3.23 18.69 2.13
N ALA A 84 -2.32 17.79 2.48
CA ALA A 84 -0.88 17.95 2.27
C ALA A 84 -0.55 18.08 0.77
N GLY A 85 -1.10 17.21 -0.09
CA GLY A 85 -0.91 17.29 -1.53
C GLY A 85 -1.41 18.62 -2.13
N PHE A 86 -2.56 19.11 -1.65
CA PHE A 86 -3.11 20.40 -2.07
C PHE A 86 -2.20 21.56 -1.63
N LEU A 87 -1.70 21.52 -0.39
CA LEU A 87 -0.76 22.52 0.12
C LEU A 87 0.51 22.56 -0.74
N VAL A 88 1.08 21.39 -1.06
CA VAL A 88 2.27 21.28 -1.94
C VAL A 88 1.98 21.86 -3.32
N ILE A 89 0.83 21.55 -3.93
CA ILE A 89 0.46 22.08 -5.25
C ILE A 89 0.40 23.61 -5.25
N ASN A 90 -0.15 24.21 -4.20
CA ASN A 90 -0.28 25.65 -4.08
C ASN A 90 1.07 26.33 -3.78
N VAL A 91 1.85 25.80 -2.84
CA VAL A 91 3.17 26.35 -2.46
C VAL A 91 4.14 26.30 -3.63
N PHE A 92 4.22 25.16 -4.33
CA PHE A 92 5.14 24.97 -5.46
C PHE A 92 4.54 25.39 -6.81
N ARG A 93 3.33 25.95 -6.82
CA ARG A 93 2.63 26.44 -8.03
C ARG A 93 2.64 25.42 -9.17
N VAL A 94 2.27 24.18 -8.86
CA VAL A 94 2.28 23.08 -9.83
C VAL A 94 1.38 23.41 -11.02
N GLN A 95 1.89 23.16 -12.22
CA GLN A 95 1.20 23.43 -13.48
C GLN A 95 -0.17 22.74 -13.52
N PRO A 96 -1.24 23.40 -14.03
CA PRO A 96 -2.61 22.88 -14.00
C PRO A 96 -2.76 21.44 -14.53
N GLY A 97 -2.06 21.09 -15.62
CA GLY A 97 -2.10 19.75 -16.21
C GLY A 97 -1.45 18.64 -15.38
N ARG A 98 -0.73 18.97 -14.29
CA ARG A 98 -0.02 17.99 -13.43
C ARG A 98 -0.58 17.90 -12.02
N ARG A 99 -1.56 18.75 -11.66
CA ARG A 99 -2.10 18.83 -10.30
C ARG A 99 -2.78 17.54 -9.85
N GLY A 100 -3.58 16.93 -10.73
CA GLY A 100 -4.24 15.65 -10.44
C GLY A 100 -3.25 14.51 -10.19
N LEU A 101 -2.23 14.40 -11.04
CA LEU A 101 -1.16 13.41 -10.85
C LEU A 101 -0.42 13.60 -9.52
N MET A 102 -0.12 14.86 -9.17
CA MET A 102 0.54 15.18 -7.91
C MET A 102 -0.34 14.82 -6.70
N LEU A 103 -1.62 15.21 -6.69
CA LEU A 103 -2.57 14.83 -5.61
C LEU A 103 -2.65 13.31 -5.45
N ASN A 104 -2.81 12.59 -6.56
CA ASN A 104 -2.90 11.14 -6.53
C ASN A 104 -1.62 10.50 -5.98
N THR A 105 -0.44 11.05 -6.29
CA THR A 105 0.84 10.56 -5.78
C THR A 105 0.96 10.73 -4.26
N PHE A 106 0.40 11.82 -3.70
CA PHE A 106 0.39 12.06 -2.26
C PHE A 106 -0.61 11.17 -1.51
N ALA A 107 -1.82 11.02 -2.04
CA ALA A 107 -2.90 10.34 -1.34
C ALA A 107 -2.95 8.83 -1.61
N ASN A 108 -2.61 8.40 -2.82
CA ASN A 108 -2.84 7.03 -3.30
C ASN A 108 -1.53 6.36 -3.72
N ALA A 109 -0.73 5.99 -2.73
CA ALA A 109 0.49 5.23 -2.95
C ALA A 109 0.21 3.76 -3.33
N ASN A 110 1.23 3.06 -3.85
CA ASN A 110 1.14 1.62 -4.11
C ASN A 110 1.20 0.83 -2.79
N THR A 111 0.04 0.69 -2.17
CA THR A 111 -0.15 0.06 -0.86
C THR A 111 0.02 -1.45 -0.93
N ILE A 112 -0.40 -2.09 -2.03
CA ILE A 112 -0.34 -3.55 -2.15
C ILE A 112 1.10 -4.06 -2.31
N PHE A 113 1.81 -3.57 -3.33
CA PHE A 113 3.09 -4.19 -3.72
C PHE A 113 4.22 -3.81 -2.78
N ILE A 114 4.19 -2.59 -2.23
CA ILE A 114 5.22 -2.09 -1.32
C ILE A 114 4.70 -2.05 0.12
N GLY A 115 3.48 -1.53 0.32
CA GLY A 115 2.91 -1.35 1.66
C GLY A 115 2.61 -2.67 2.38
N MET A 116 2.10 -3.71 1.70
CA MET A 116 1.75 -4.97 2.35
C MET A 116 2.98 -5.72 2.87
N PRO A 117 4.06 -5.94 2.09
CA PRO A 117 5.28 -6.56 2.61
C PRO A 117 5.90 -5.75 3.76
N LEU A 118 5.87 -4.41 3.66
CA LEU A 118 6.36 -3.54 4.72
C LEU A 118 5.53 -3.66 5.99
N ASN A 119 4.20 -3.72 5.87
CA ASN A 119 3.29 -3.88 6.99
C ASN A 119 3.52 -5.22 7.71
N LEU A 120 3.69 -6.30 6.96
CA LEU A 120 4.03 -7.62 7.50
C LEU A 120 5.40 -7.62 8.19
N ALA A 121 6.42 -6.99 7.59
CA ALA A 121 7.75 -6.92 8.18
C ALA A 121 7.80 -6.08 9.46
N LEU A 122 7.03 -4.98 9.53
CA LEU A 122 7.01 -4.07 10.67
C LEU A 122 6.10 -4.54 11.81
N PHE A 123 4.92 -5.07 11.47
CA PHE A 123 3.82 -5.29 12.42
C PHE A 123 3.31 -6.73 12.47
N GLY A 124 3.81 -7.61 11.60
CA GLY A 124 3.42 -9.02 11.54
C GLY A 124 2.01 -9.25 10.98
N GLU A 125 1.54 -10.50 11.09
CA GLU A 125 0.26 -10.91 10.51
C GLU A 125 -0.97 -10.26 11.17
N HIS A 126 -0.85 -9.85 12.43
CA HIS A 126 -1.95 -9.18 13.16
C HIS A 126 -2.35 -7.83 12.55
N ALA A 127 -1.46 -7.21 11.76
CA ALA A 127 -1.74 -5.94 11.09
C ALA A 127 -2.44 -6.11 9.73
N VAL A 128 -2.59 -7.33 9.23
CA VAL A 128 -3.22 -7.61 7.92
C VAL A 128 -4.67 -7.12 7.85
N PRO A 129 -5.54 -7.33 8.86
CA PRO A 129 -6.92 -6.86 8.79
C PRO A 129 -7.01 -5.32 8.70
N TYR A 130 -6.20 -4.60 9.48
CA TYR A 130 -6.13 -3.13 9.44
C TYR A 130 -5.61 -2.62 8.09
N PHE A 131 -4.59 -3.28 7.54
CA PHE A 131 -4.06 -2.98 6.21
C PHE A 131 -5.13 -3.17 5.13
N LEU A 132 -5.97 -4.21 5.22
CA LEU A 132 -7.03 -4.45 4.25
C LEU A 132 -8.15 -3.40 4.32
N VAL A 133 -8.52 -2.94 5.52
CA VAL A 133 -9.44 -1.80 5.67
C VAL A 133 -8.87 -0.55 4.99
N TYR A 134 -7.59 -0.26 5.24
CA TYR A 134 -6.90 0.85 4.58
C TYR A 134 -6.84 0.67 3.05
N TYR A 135 -6.58 -0.54 2.58
CA TYR A 135 -6.53 -0.87 1.15
C TYR A 135 -7.89 -0.70 0.44
N ILE A 136 -8.99 -1.11 1.09
CA ILE A 136 -10.35 -0.88 0.56
C ILE A 136 -10.60 0.63 0.44
N MET A 137 -10.26 1.39 1.48
CA MET A 137 -10.36 2.86 1.45
C MET A 137 -9.49 3.49 0.37
N ASN A 138 -8.26 3.01 0.18
CA ASN A 138 -7.37 3.46 -0.89
C ASN A 138 -7.96 3.21 -2.28
N THR A 139 -8.56 2.03 -2.47
CA THR A 139 -9.22 1.65 -3.73
C THR A 139 -10.40 2.57 -4.02
N ILE A 140 -11.26 2.80 -3.04
CA ILE A 140 -12.38 3.75 -3.16
C ILE A 140 -11.84 5.15 -3.46
N SER A 141 -10.84 5.63 -2.73
CA SER A 141 -10.28 6.97 -2.95
C SER A 141 -9.60 7.18 -4.31
N THR A 142 -9.14 6.10 -4.95
CA THR A 142 -8.46 6.18 -6.26
C THR A 142 -9.45 6.08 -7.41
N TRP A 143 -10.55 5.33 -7.24
CA TRP A 143 -11.45 4.93 -8.33
C TRP A 143 -12.91 5.39 -8.16
N ALA A 144 -13.31 5.94 -7.02
CA ALA A 144 -14.60 6.60 -6.80
C ALA A 144 -14.53 8.09 -7.16
#